data_AF-A0A4R8DRZ5-F1
#
_entry.id   AF-A0A4R8DRZ5-F1
#
_cell.length_a   1.000
_cell.length_b   1.000
_cell.length_c   1.000
_cell.angle_alpha   90.00
_cell.angle_beta   90.00
_cell.angle_gamma   90.00
#
_symmetry.space_group_name_H-M   'P 1'
#
loop_
_entity.id
_entity.type
_entity.pdbx_description
1 polymer ?
#
loop_
_entity_poly.entity_id
_entity_poly.type
_entity_poly.pdbx_seq_one_letter_code
_entity_poly.pdbx_strand_id
1 'polypeptide(L)'
;MKTLWSIALFLAPLLTGAIKAHAQTDTTTMAYYCPFCGNDCDKIAYTQPGKCPHCGMDLVLESRASHEKKDTVQRLKVLFYLQDGVEVLDFAGPMEVFSYAGFDVKVVSRTKDPIVSQGILKIIPDYSIDDAPAADILAFFGGNAGAAASDSLVIRWLQGMTTPDYYFSVCTGAFIMGKAGLLDNLMVTTFHESLDHLQQAVPSAKVLRGVRFVDNGRVITTAGISAGIDGALHLVEKIRGRDAAEQVAAYMEYDKWVPNQGLVVNSSGAK
;
A
#
# COMPACT_ATOMS: atom_id res chain seq x y z
N MET A 1 -43.83 -51.75 -39.53
CA MET A 1 -44.84 -50.78 -39.99
C MET A 1 -44.16 -49.41 -39.97
N LYS A 2 -43.68 -48.82 -41.08
CA LYS A 2 -44.43 -48.05 -42.12
C LYS A 2 -45.44 -47.09 -41.45
N THR A 3 -45.47 -45.76 -41.61
CA THR A 3 -45.19 -44.90 -42.79
C THR A 3 -45.43 -43.40 -42.49
N LEU A 4 -44.81 -42.51 -43.30
CA LEU A 4 -45.27 -41.18 -43.83
C LEU A 4 -45.32 -39.97 -42.85
N TRP A 5 -44.46 -38.95 -42.98
CA TRP A 5 -44.43 -37.80 -43.93
C TRP A 5 -45.59 -36.79 -43.80
N SER A 6 -45.28 -35.57 -43.36
CA SER A 6 -45.90 -34.33 -43.84
C SER A 6 -44.93 -33.15 -43.66
N ILE A 7 -44.56 -32.58 -44.80
CA ILE A 7 -43.74 -31.39 -44.99
C ILE A 7 -44.67 -30.18 -44.88
N ALA A 8 -44.32 -29.20 -44.05
CA ALA A 8 -44.90 -27.86 -44.12
C ALA A 8 -43.76 -26.86 -44.36
N LEU A 9 -43.61 -26.44 -45.62
CA LEU A 9 -42.89 -25.23 -45.99
C LEU A 9 -43.66 -24.02 -45.44
N PHE A 10 -43.02 -23.17 -44.64
CA PHE A 10 -43.45 -21.78 -44.48
C PHE A 10 -42.30 -20.85 -44.84
N LEU A 11 -42.57 -20.04 -45.86
CA LEU A 11 -41.74 -18.95 -46.35
C LEU A 11 -41.50 -17.89 -45.26
N ALA A 12 -40.26 -17.43 -45.17
CA ALA A 12 -39.82 -16.31 -44.35
C ALA A 12 -40.41 -14.97 -44.80
N PRO A 13 -40.39 -13.97 -43.91
CA PRO A 13 -39.97 -12.63 -44.29
C PRO A 13 -38.64 -12.28 -43.61
N LEU A 14 -37.66 -11.91 -44.44
CA LEU A 14 -36.41 -11.28 -44.04
C LEU A 14 -36.71 -9.98 -43.27
N LEU A 15 -36.59 -10.03 -41.94
CA LEU A 15 -36.48 -8.83 -41.12
C LEU A 15 -35.02 -8.36 -41.18
N THR A 16 -34.79 -7.33 -41.99
CA THR A 16 -33.58 -6.50 -41.96
C THR A 16 -33.50 -5.78 -40.62
N GLY A 17 -32.97 -6.46 -39.61
CA GLY A 17 -32.57 -5.85 -38.35
C GLY A 17 -31.33 -5.02 -38.59
N ALA A 18 -31.49 -3.69 -38.59
CA ALA A 18 -30.40 -2.74 -38.61
C ALA A 18 -29.38 -3.09 -37.53
N ILE A 19 -28.15 -3.38 -37.94
CA ILE A 19 -26.99 -3.42 -37.05
C ILE A 19 -26.90 -2.01 -36.46
N LYS A 20 -27.30 -1.85 -35.20
CA LYS A 20 -26.91 -0.68 -34.42
C LYS A 20 -25.40 -0.75 -34.28
N ALA A 21 -24.72 -0.03 -35.17
CA ALA A 21 -23.35 0.41 -34.94
C ALA A 21 -23.34 1.07 -33.57
N HIS A 22 -22.77 0.38 -32.58
CA HIS A 22 -22.42 1.03 -31.32
C HIS A 22 -21.33 2.02 -31.68
N ALA A 23 -21.70 3.30 -31.60
CA ALA A 23 -20.86 4.42 -31.89
C ALA A 23 -19.55 4.32 -31.10
N GLN A 24 -18.48 4.20 -31.85
CA GLN A 24 -17.12 4.39 -31.39
C GLN A 24 -16.87 5.90 -31.34
N THR A 25 -17.12 6.51 -30.19
CA THR A 25 -16.87 7.93 -29.88
C THR A 25 -16.82 8.02 -28.35
N ASP A 26 -15.76 8.42 -27.67
CA ASP A 26 -14.86 9.53 -27.98
C ASP A 26 -13.61 9.40 -27.08
N THR A 27 -12.52 8.86 -27.61
CA THR A 27 -11.25 8.68 -26.88
C THR A 27 -10.35 9.93 -26.95
N THR A 28 -10.82 11.01 -27.59
CA THR A 28 -10.01 12.20 -27.90
C THR A 28 -10.48 13.46 -27.16
N THR A 29 -11.68 13.48 -26.58
CA THR A 29 -12.13 14.60 -25.75
C THR A 29 -11.30 14.71 -24.47
N MET A 30 -10.63 15.85 -24.35
CA MET A 30 -9.88 16.25 -23.16
C MET A 30 -10.88 16.76 -22.11
N ALA A 31 -10.73 16.29 -20.88
CA ALA A 31 -11.46 16.82 -19.74
C ALA A 31 -10.49 16.98 -18.57
N TYR A 32 -10.92 17.69 -17.55
CA TYR A 32 -10.19 17.78 -16.31
C TYR A 32 -10.55 16.57 -15.46
N TYR A 33 -9.56 15.82 -15.02
CA TYR A 33 -9.76 14.68 -14.15
C TYR A 33 -9.02 14.90 -12.85
N CYS A 34 -9.54 14.31 -11.78
CA CYS A 34 -8.76 14.21 -10.56
C CYS A 34 -7.52 13.36 -10.88
N PRO A 35 -6.30 13.78 -10.54
CA PRO A 35 -5.19 12.83 -10.45
C PRO A 35 -5.62 11.67 -9.56
N PHE A 36 -5.17 10.44 -9.85
CA PHE A 36 -5.66 9.24 -9.17
C PHE A 36 -5.59 9.39 -7.64
N CYS A 37 -6.73 9.69 -7.03
CA CYS A 37 -6.97 10.03 -5.62
C CYS A 37 -7.37 8.80 -4.81
N GLY A 38 -7.73 7.71 -5.49
CA GLY A 38 -8.21 6.48 -4.90
C GLY A 38 -9.66 6.50 -4.44
N ASN A 39 -10.36 7.62 -4.60
CA ASN A 39 -11.77 7.80 -4.22
C ASN A 39 -12.65 7.82 -5.48
N ASP A 40 -13.96 7.96 -5.29
CA ASP A 40 -14.91 8.09 -6.40
C ASP A 40 -14.62 9.30 -7.32
N CYS A 41 -13.80 10.27 -6.87
CA CYS A 41 -13.31 11.37 -7.72
C CYS A 41 -12.59 10.92 -8.99
N ASP A 42 -11.97 9.73 -8.98
CA ASP A 42 -11.21 9.19 -10.12
C ASP A 42 -12.08 8.81 -11.31
N LYS A 43 -13.41 8.87 -11.17
CA LYS A 43 -14.34 8.52 -12.25
C LYS A 43 -15.07 9.73 -12.79
N ILE A 44 -14.80 10.91 -12.24
CA ILE A 44 -15.52 12.14 -12.54
C ILE A 44 -14.71 12.96 -13.55
N ALA A 45 -15.35 13.26 -14.68
CA ALA A 45 -14.84 14.24 -15.63
C ALA A 45 -15.35 15.64 -15.26
N TYR A 46 -14.44 16.59 -15.12
CA TYR A 46 -14.71 18.00 -14.86
C TYR A 46 -14.52 18.81 -16.13
N THR A 47 -15.31 19.88 -16.27
CA THR A 47 -15.30 20.75 -17.46
C THR A 47 -14.43 21.99 -17.32
N GLN A 48 -13.92 22.26 -16.12
CA GLN A 48 -13.12 23.44 -15.79
C GLN A 48 -11.86 23.04 -15.02
N PRO A 49 -10.75 23.79 -15.18
CA PRO A 49 -9.59 23.64 -14.31
C PRO A 49 -9.95 24.04 -12.88
N GLY A 50 -9.19 23.54 -11.91
CA GLY A 50 -9.37 23.88 -10.50
C GLY A 50 -8.97 22.74 -9.59
N LYS A 51 -9.46 22.79 -8.35
CA LYS A 51 -9.26 21.72 -7.37
C LYS A 51 -10.42 20.74 -7.39
N CYS A 52 -10.12 19.45 -7.26
CA CYS A 52 -11.11 18.41 -7.06
C CYS A 52 -11.94 18.72 -5.80
N PRO A 53 -13.28 18.76 -5.87
CA PRO A 53 -14.12 19.06 -4.72
C PRO A 53 -14.14 17.95 -3.65
N HIS A 54 -13.64 16.76 -3.97
CA HIS A 54 -13.59 15.63 -3.04
C HIS A 54 -12.27 15.55 -2.28
N CYS A 55 -11.14 15.69 -2.97
CA CYS A 55 -9.80 15.49 -2.42
C CYS A 55 -8.88 16.71 -2.58
N GLY A 56 -9.37 17.85 -3.03
CA GLY A 56 -8.60 19.09 -3.10
C GLY A 56 -7.40 19.11 -4.06
N MET A 57 -7.09 18.02 -4.77
CA MET A 57 -5.99 17.94 -5.72
C MET A 57 -6.27 18.76 -6.98
N ASP A 58 -5.22 19.33 -7.57
CA ASP A 58 -5.33 20.08 -8.82
C ASP A 58 -5.73 19.14 -9.96
N LEU A 59 -6.83 19.49 -10.64
CA LEU A 59 -7.35 18.70 -11.74
C LEU A 59 -6.39 18.75 -12.94
N VAL A 60 -6.13 17.59 -13.54
CA VAL A 60 -5.26 17.44 -14.70
C VAL A 60 -6.06 17.34 -15.99
N LEU A 61 -5.62 18.06 -17.02
CA LEU A 61 -6.23 18.01 -18.35
C LEU A 61 -5.71 16.78 -19.09
N GLU A 62 -6.54 15.77 -19.30
CA GLU A 62 -6.18 14.55 -20.03
C GLU A 62 -7.35 13.93 -20.81
N SER A 63 -7.04 13.00 -21.70
CA SER A 63 -8.07 12.26 -22.44
C SER A 63 -8.70 11.21 -21.54
N ARG A 64 -9.99 10.89 -21.77
CA ARG A 64 -10.68 9.81 -21.06
C ARG A 64 -9.93 8.49 -21.12
N ALA A 65 -9.38 8.14 -22.29
CA ALA A 65 -8.62 6.90 -22.47
C ALA A 65 -7.30 6.88 -21.66
N SER A 66 -6.61 8.03 -21.56
CA SER A 66 -5.43 8.17 -20.72
C SER A 66 -5.77 8.02 -19.23
N HIS A 67 -6.90 8.59 -18.82
CA HIS A 67 -7.37 8.55 -17.45
C HIS A 67 -7.83 7.15 -17.02
N GLU A 68 -8.70 6.51 -17.81
CA GLU A 68 -9.17 5.13 -17.57
C GLU A 68 -8.00 4.14 -17.57
N LYS A 69 -6.97 4.37 -18.40
CA LYS A 69 -5.77 3.53 -18.38
C LYS A 69 -5.01 3.64 -17.05
N LYS A 70 -4.98 4.80 -16.40
CA LYS A 70 -4.43 4.97 -15.04
C LYS A 70 -5.29 4.27 -14.00
N ASP A 71 -6.62 4.34 -14.13
CA ASP A 71 -7.57 3.62 -13.26
C ASP A 71 -7.42 2.09 -13.36
N THR A 72 -7.00 1.57 -14.53
CA THR A 72 -6.71 0.14 -14.72
C THR A 72 -5.33 -0.34 -14.24
N VAL A 73 -4.42 0.56 -13.81
CA VAL A 73 -3.15 0.13 -13.22
C VAL A 73 -3.46 -0.48 -11.86
N GLN A 74 -3.16 -1.78 -11.67
CA GLN A 74 -3.36 -2.42 -10.37
C GLN A 74 -2.70 -1.59 -9.27
N ARG A 75 -3.49 -1.23 -8.26
CA ARG A 75 -2.99 -0.55 -7.07
C ARG A 75 -2.02 -1.50 -6.37
N LEU A 76 -0.81 -1.02 -6.11
CA LEU A 76 0.14 -1.78 -5.31
C LEU A 76 -0.48 -1.99 -3.92
N LYS A 77 -0.50 -3.23 -3.47
CA LYS A 77 -1.12 -3.64 -2.22
C LYS A 77 -0.14 -3.55 -1.07
N VAL A 78 -0.56 -2.86 -0.01
CA VAL A 78 0.20 -2.78 1.24
C VAL A 78 -0.54 -3.55 2.32
N LEU A 79 0.09 -4.60 2.84
CA LEU A 79 -0.41 -5.30 4.01
C LEU A 79 0.21 -4.71 5.27
N PHE A 80 -0.64 -4.19 6.13
CA PHE A 80 -0.30 -3.72 7.46
C PHE A 80 -0.54 -4.86 8.45
N TYR A 81 0.53 -5.51 8.92
CA TYR A 81 0.39 -6.50 9.97
C TYR A 81 0.26 -5.79 11.33
N LEU A 82 -0.90 -5.92 11.97
CA LEU A 82 -1.20 -5.34 13.27
C LEU A 82 -1.39 -6.43 14.33
N GLN A 83 -0.66 -6.30 15.44
CA GLN A 83 -0.83 -7.14 16.63
C GLN A 83 -1.72 -6.47 17.67
N ASP A 84 -2.28 -7.26 18.57
CA ASP A 84 -2.88 -6.72 19.80
C ASP A 84 -1.82 -5.97 20.62
N GLY A 85 -2.16 -4.77 21.08
CA GLY A 85 -1.23 -3.82 21.66
C GLY A 85 -0.39 -3.06 20.64
N VAL A 86 -0.79 -2.94 19.37
CA VAL A 86 -0.06 -2.09 18.40
C VAL A 86 -0.13 -0.61 18.78
N GLU A 87 0.95 0.13 18.53
CA GLU A 87 1.00 1.60 18.71
C GLU A 87 0.20 2.30 17.60
N VAL A 88 -0.72 3.20 17.96
CA VAL A 88 -1.70 3.74 17.01
C VAL A 88 -1.02 4.56 15.92
N LEU A 89 -0.16 5.49 16.32
CA LEU A 89 0.46 6.40 15.37
C LEU A 89 1.55 5.73 14.53
N ASP A 90 2.12 4.61 15.01
CA ASP A 90 3.07 3.83 14.21
C ASP A 90 2.45 3.35 12.90
N PHE A 91 1.18 2.92 12.90
CA PHE A 91 0.50 2.47 11.69
C PHE A 91 -0.37 3.55 11.05
N ALA A 92 -1.04 4.40 11.83
CA ALA A 92 -1.97 5.38 11.29
C ALA A 92 -1.26 6.41 10.39
N GLY A 93 -0.08 6.88 10.79
CA GLY A 93 0.71 7.83 9.99
C GLY A 93 1.08 7.27 8.61
N PRO A 94 1.81 6.14 8.53
CA PRO A 94 2.10 5.48 7.26
C PRO A 94 0.84 5.09 6.47
N MET A 95 -0.24 4.66 7.14
CA MET A 95 -1.49 4.27 6.50
C MET A 95 -2.10 5.43 5.72
N GLU A 96 -2.15 6.64 6.31
CA GLU A 96 -2.59 7.86 5.61
C GLU A 96 -1.68 8.15 4.39
N VAL A 97 -0.36 8.07 4.57
CA VAL A 97 0.60 8.30 3.46
C VAL A 97 0.36 7.34 2.29
N PHE A 98 0.29 6.02 2.53
CA PHE A 98 0.08 5.04 1.46
C PHE A 98 -1.32 5.16 0.85
N SER A 99 -2.35 5.44 1.66
CA SER A 99 -3.72 5.65 1.18
C SER A 99 -3.80 6.82 0.20
N TYR A 100 -3.30 8.00 0.59
CA TYR A 100 -3.28 9.18 -0.28
C TYR A 100 -2.34 9.06 -1.47
N ALA A 101 -1.30 8.22 -1.37
CA ALA A 101 -0.45 7.87 -2.50
C ALA A 101 -1.09 6.85 -3.48
N GLY A 102 -2.34 6.46 -3.25
CA GLY A 102 -3.13 5.63 -4.15
C GLY A 102 -2.89 4.12 -4.00
N PHE A 103 -2.26 3.65 -2.92
CA PHE A 103 -2.05 2.22 -2.67
C PHE A 103 -3.34 1.53 -2.16
N ASP A 104 -3.45 0.21 -2.34
CA ASP A 104 -4.51 -0.60 -1.72
C ASP A 104 -4.04 -1.10 -0.34
N VAL A 105 -4.40 -0.37 0.72
CA VAL A 105 -4.00 -0.71 2.09
C VAL A 105 -4.99 -1.70 2.70
N LYS A 106 -4.48 -2.82 3.24
CA LYS A 106 -5.27 -3.83 3.98
C LYS A 106 -4.64 -4.14 5.32
N VAL A 107 -5.47 -4.41 6.32
CA VAL A 107 -5.05 -4.81 7.66
C VAL A 107 -5.05 -6.33 7.79
N VAL A 108 -3.93 -6.87 8.27
CA VAL A 108 -3.77 -8.29 8.58
C VAL A 108 -3.40 -8.44 10.04
N SER A 109 -3.96 -9.43 10.71
CA SER A 109 -3.60 -9.77 12.09
C SER A 109 -3.46 -11.27 12.28
N ARG A 110 -3.09 -11.71 13.49
CA ARG A 110 -3.00 -13.13 13.81
C ARG A 110 -4.32 -13.87 13.55
N THR A 111 -5.45 -13.28 13.93
CA THR A 111 -6.82 -13.74 13.60
C THR A 111 -7.64 -12.54 13.09
N LYS A 112 -8.91 -12.76 12.73
CA LYS A 112 -9.86 -11.68 12.40
C LYS A 112 -10.58 -11.10 13.62
N ASP A 113 -10.24 -11.57 14.82
CA ASP A 113 -10.84 -11.03 16.04
C ASP A 113 -10.42 -9.57 16.22
N PRO A 114 -11.28 -8.71 16.79
CA PRO A 114 -10.90 -7.32 17.03
C PRO A 114 -9.68 -7.25 17.96
N ILE A 115 -8.65 -6.50 17.54
CA ILE A 115 -7.50 -6.19 18.38
C ILE A 115 -7.74 -4.86 19.10
N VAL A 116 -7.14 -4.71 20.27
CA VAL A 116 -7.05 -3.43 20.96
C VAL A 116 -5.64 -2.90 20.75
N SER A 117 -5.49 -1.62 20.44
CA SER A 117 -4.18 -0.95 20.40
C SER A 117 -3.59 -0.86 21.81
N GLN A 118 -2.85 0.20 22.15
CA GLN A 118 -2.36 0.49 23.50
C GLN A 118 -3.49 0.78 24.54
N GLY A 119 -4.60 0.05 24.52
CA GLY A 119 -5.77 0.21 25.40
C GLY A 119 -6.76 1.29 24.94
N ILE A 120 -6.60 1.85 23.74
CA ILE A 120 -7.30 3.08 23.34
C ILE A 120 -8.31 2.85 22.21
N LEU A 121 -7.91 2.11 21.17
CA LEU A 121 -8.68 1.95 19.94
C LEU A 121 -8.89 0.46 19.64
N LYS A 122 -10.11 0.09 19.24
CA LYS A 122 -10.42 -1.24 18.71
C LYS A 122 -10.31 -1.22 17.19
N ILE A 123 -9.61 -2.19 16.62
CA ILE A 123 -9.40 -2.34 15.17
C ILE A 123 -9.91 -3.71 14.76
N ILE A 124 -10.66 -3.78 13.66
CA ILE A 124 -11.15 -5.03 13.07
C ILE A 124 -10.28 -5.35 11.85
N PRO A 125 -9.49 -6.44 11.85
CA PRO A 125 -8.65 -6.81 10.72
C PRO A 125 -9.48 -7.22 9.49
N ASP A 126 -8.99 -6.91 8.29
CA ASP A 126 -9.60 -7.39 7.04
C ASP A 126 -9.33 -8.89 6.83
N TYR A 127 -8.11 -9.32 7.16
CA TYR A 127 -7.57 -10.66 6.97
C TYR A 127 -6.90 -11.20 8.23
N SER A 128 -6.85 -12.52 8.37
CA SER A 128 -5.89 -13.19 9.25
C SER A 128 -4.64 -13.60 8.46
N ILE A 129 -3.60 -14.04 9.16
CA ILE A 129 -2.43 -14.65 8.50
C ILE A 129 -2.77 -15.90 7.66
N ASP A 130 -3.94 -16.53 7.89
CA ASP A 130 -4.36 -17.74 7.17
C ASP A 130 -5.00 -17.42 5.81
N ASP A 131 -5.54 -16.21 5.64
CA ASP A 131 -6.23 -15.80 4.40
C ASP A 131 -5.75 -14.45 3.83
N ALA A 132 -4.61 -13.96 4.32
CA ALA A 132 -3.96 -12.78 3.79
C ALA A 132 -3.58 -12.96 2.31
N PRO A 133 -3.90 -11.99 1.44
CA PRO A 133 -3.52 -12.06 0.03
C PRO A 133 -2.02 -11.82 -0.17
N ALA A 134 -1.52 -11.99 -1.40
CA ALA A 134 -0.18 -11.50 -1.75
C ALA A 134 -0.09 -9.97 -1.65
N ALA A 135 1.08 -9.46 -1.27
CA ALA A 135 1.37 -8.06 -1.04
C ALA A 135 2.54 -7.59 -1.91
N ASP A 136 2.52 -6.31 -2.30
CA ASP A 136 3.68 -5.63 -2.90
C ASP A 136 4.55 -4.99 -1.81
N ILE A 137 3.92 -4.53 -0.73
CA ILE A 137 4.58 -4.00 0.47
C ILE A 137 4.01 -4.70 1.70
N LEU A 138 4.88 -5.14 2.61
CA LEU A 138 4.48 -5.70 3.91
C LEU A 138 5.06 -4.88 5.05
N ALA A 139 4.20 -4.36 5.92
CA ALA A 139 4.54 -3.38 6.94
C ALA A 139 4.28 -3.89 8.37
N PHE A 140 5.22 -3.61 9.29
CA PHE A 140 5.17 -3.99 10.71
C PHE A 140 5.33 -2.81 11.64
N PHE A 141 4.67 -2.84 12.79
CA PHE A 141 4.56 -1.68 13.67
C PHE A 141 4.90 -2.03 15.11
N GLY A 142 5.24 -1.03 15.91
CA GLY A 142 5.63 -1.20 17.30
C GLY A 142 4.47 -1.39 18.27
N GLY A 143 4.72 -1.05 19.53
CA GLY A 143 3.88 -1.47 20.66
C GLY A 143 4.27 -2.88 21.12
N ASN A 144 3.31 -3.80 21.23
CA ASN A 144 3.51 -5.17 21.69
C ASN A 144 4.17 -6.10 20.64
N ALA A 145 5.08 -5.58 19.83
CA ALA A 145 5.73 -6.30 18.74
C ALA A 145 6.55 -7.51 19.21
N GLY A 146 7.03 -7.52 20.46
CA GLY A 146 7.73 -8.66 21.06
C GLY A 146 6.86 -9.92 21.17
N ALA A 147 5.56 -9.75 21.45
CA ALA A 147 4.61 -10.88 21.48
C ALA A 147 4.41 -11.46 20.07
N ALA A 148 4.22 -10.60 19.07
CA ALA A 148 4.10 -11.03 17.67
C ALA A 148 5.39 -11.69 17.16
N ALA A 149 6.56 -11.15 17.51
CA ALA A 149 7.85 -11.76 17.17
C ALA A 149 8.05 -13.12 17.86
N SER A 150 7.41 -13.37 19.00
CA SER A 150 7.48 -14.66 19.70
C SER A 150 6.44 -15.68 19.23
N ASP A 151 5.43 -15.25 18.47
CA ASP A 151 4.41 -16.14 17.91
C ASP A 151 4.95 -16.88 16.67
N SER A 152 5.22 -18.18 16.86
CA SER A 152 5.74 -19.03 15.79
C SER A 152 4.84 -19.12 14.55
N LEU A 153 3.53 -18.88 14.67
CA LEU A 153 2.60 -18.93 13.53
C LEU A 153 2.73 -17.65 12.68
N VAL A 154 2.93 -16.50 13.31
CA VAL A 154 3.22 -15.23 12.62
C VAL A 154 4.55 -15.34 11.87
N ILE A 155 5.61 -15.85 12.54
CA ILE A 155 6.93 -16.00 11.90
C ILE A 155 6.90 -17.01 10.75
N ARG A 156 6.18 -18.13 10.89
CA ARG A 156 6.03 -19.11 9.79
C ARG A 156 5.25 -18.53 8.61
N TRP A 157 4.20 -17.75 8.87
CA TRP A 157 3.46 -17.06 7.81
C TRP A 157 4.39 -16.13 7.01
N LEU A 158 5.21 -15.35 7.70
CA LEU A 158 6.20 -14.44 7.08
C LEU A 158 7.22 -15.17 6.22
N GLN A 159 7.67 -16.34 6.67
CA GLN A 159 8.64 -17.17 5.94
C GLN A 159 8.01 -17.96 4.78
N GLY A 160 6.70 -18.20 4.83
CA GLY A 160 5.97 -19.00 3.84
C GLY A 160 5.27 -18.20 2.75
N MET A 161 5.13 -16.89 2.91
CA MET A 161 4.46 -16.05 1.91
C MET A 161 5.33 -15.78 0.68
N THR A 162 4.68 -15.41 -0.42
CA THR A 162 5.39 -14.87 -1.60
C THR A 162 6.09 -13.58 -1.20
N THR A 163 7.38 -13.46 -1.53
CA THR A 163 8.20 -12.31 -1.13
C THR A 163 7.65 -11.01 -1.75
N PRO A 164 7.23 -10.02 -0.94
CA PRO A 164 6.81 -8.70 -1.45
C PRO A 164 8.01 -7.94 -2.02
N ASP A 165 7.76 -6.93 -2.84
CA ASP A 165 8.82 -6.07 -3.37
C ASP A 165 9.54 -5.33 -2.24
N TYR A 166 8.78 -4.86 -1.24
CA TYR A 166 9.30 -4.11 -0.09
C TYR A 166 8.78 -4.63 1.25
N TYR A 167 9.65 -4.52 2.26
CA TYR A 167 9.29 -4.62 3.67
C TYR A 167 9.50 -3.27 4.35
N PHE A 168 8.59 -2.92 5.23
CA PHE A 168 8.59 -1.66 5.97
C PHE A 168 8.40 -1.94 7.46
N SER A 169 9.12 -1.23 8.34
CA SER A 169 8.80 -1.28 9.77
C SER A 169 8.90 0.06 10.46
N VAL A 170 8.03 0.28 11.43
CA VAL A 170 8.09 1.41 12.37
C VAL A 170 8.38 0.90 13.77
N CYS A 171 9.19 1.66 14.53
CA CYS A 171 9.40 1.43 15.95
C CYS A 171 9.88 -0.01 16.21
N THR A 172 9.30 -0.70 17.19
CA THR A 172 9.62 -2.09 17.54
C THR A 172 9.08 -3.12 16.57
N GLY A 173 8.38 -2.72 15.49
CA GLY A 173 8.01 -3.62 14.39
C GLY A 173 9.20 -4.31 13.74
N ALA A 174 10.38 -3.69 13.81
CA ALA A 174 11.64 -4.27 13.37
C ALA A 174 11.98 -5.62 14.07
N PHE A 175 11.50 -5.87 15.29
CA PHE A 175 11.74 -7.15 15.98
C PHE A 175 11.02 -8.32 15.30
N ILE A 176 9.84 -8.08 14.70
CA ILE A 176 9.09 -9.09 13.95
C ILE A 176 9.89 -9.48 12.70
N MET A 177 10.37 -8.47 11.96
CA MET A 177 11.23 -8.67 10.79
C MET A 177 12.56 -9.36 11.15
N GLY A 178 13.18 -8.93 12.26
CA GLY A 178 14.42 -9.52 12.76
C GLY A 178 14.27 -11.00 13.07
N LYS A 179 13.17 -11.39 13.74
CA LYS A 179 12.90 -12.79 14.04
C LYS A 179 12.66 -13.65 12.79
N ALA A 180 12.08 -13.07 11.74
CA ALA A 180 11.90 -13.73 10.46
C ALA A 180 13.22 -13.85 9.64
N GLY A 181 14.33 -13.28 10.10
CA GLY A 181 15.62 -13.27 9.40
C GLY A 181 15.74 -12.18 8.32
N LEU A 182 14.79 -11.25 8.26
CA LEU A 182 14.74 -10.23 7.21
C LEU A 182 15.74 -9.09 7.39
N LEU A 183 16.36 -8.99 8.58
CA LEU A 183 17.29 -7.92 8.93
C LEU A 183 18.76 -8.34 8.93
N ASP A 184 19.04 -9.61 8.60
CA ASP A 184 20.39 -10.15 8.66
C ASP A 184 21.35 -9.40 7.74
N ASN A 185 22.50 -8.97 8.30
CA ASN A 185 23.56 -8.24 7.61
C ASN A 185 23.13 -6.88 6.99
N LEU A 186 21.98 -6.33 7.41
CA LEU A 186 21.50 -5.02 6.96
C LEU A 186 21.86 -3.91 7.96
N MET A 187 21.85 -2.66 7.48
CA MET A 187 21.81 -1.51 8.36
C MET A 187 20.35 -1.24 8.73
N VAL A 188 20.02 -1.15 10.02
CA VAL A 188 18.63 -1.01 10.46
C VAL A 188 18.51 0.01 11.59
N THR A 189 17.30 0.49 11.85
CA THR A 189 17.01 1.26 13.06
C THR A 189 15.68 0.80 13.68
N THR A 190 15.39 1.28 14.89
CA THR A 190 14.14 0.99 15.62
C THR A 190 13.88 2.11 16.62
N PHE A 191 12.91 1.92 17.51
CA PHE A 191 12.64 2.83 18.62
C PHE A 191 13.89 3.05 19.47
N HIS A 192 14.14 4.30 19.86
CA HIS A 192 15.41 4.69 20.49
C HIS A 192 15.73 3.91 21.77
N GLU A 193 14.73 3.58 22.59
CA GLU A 193 14.92 2.77 23.81
C GLU A 193 15.13 1.27 23.52
N SER A 194 14.86 0.83 22.29
CA SER A 194 14.95 -0.58 21.88
C SER A 194 16.15 -0.88 20.98
N LEU A 195 17.01 0.11 20.69
CA LEU A 195 18.18 -0.06 19.82
C LEU A 195 19.14 -1.15 20.32
N ASP A 196 19.45 -1.14 21.61
CA ASP A 196 20.32 -2.16 22.24
C ASP A 196 19.70 -3.55 22.21
N HIS A 197 18.40 -3.64 22.51
CA HIS A 197 17.67 -4.90 22.48
C HIS A 197 17.59 -5.47 21.06
N LEU A 198 17.39 -4.63 20.03
CA LEU A 198 17.37 -5.09 18.64
C LEU A 198 18.75 -5.58 18.20
N GLN A 199 19.83 -4.88 18.58
CA GLN A 199 21.20 -5.30 18.26
C GLN A 199 21.55 -6.66 18.90
N GLN A 200 21.06 -6.92 20.11
CA GLN A 200 21.19 -8.22 20.77
C GLN A 200 20.35 -9.30 20.09
N ALA A 201 19.12 -8.96 19.68
CA ALA A 201 18.21 -9.90 19.03
C ALA A 201 18.64 -10.28 17.60
N VAL A 202 19.32 -9.38 16.90
CA VAL A 202 19.82 -9.58 15.53
C VAL A 202 21.31 -9.18 15.45
N PRO A 203 22.24 -10.01 15.97
CA PRO A 203 23.67 -9.65 16.05
C PRO A 203 24.36 -9.44 14.70
N SER A 204 23.81 -10.00 13.63
CA SER A 204 24.27 -9.86 12.24
C SER A 204 23.95 -8.47 11.66
N ALA A 205 22.91 -7.81 12.15
CA ALA A 205 22.51 -6.49 11.70
C ALA A 205 23.40 -5.39 12.30
N LYS A 206 23.54 -4.27 11.59
CA LYS A 206 24.15 -3.04 12.11
C LYS A 206 23.05 -2.08 12.53
N VAL A 207 22.74 -2.01 13.83
CA VAL A 207 21.70 -1.12 14.36
C VAL A 207 22.22 0.31 14.50
N LEU A 208 21.62 1.23 13.75
CA LEU A 208 21.98 2.65 13.69
C LEU A 208 21.17 3.45 14.71
N ARG A 209 21.84 4.37 15.40
CA ARG A 209 21.25 5.32 16.36
C ARG A 209 21.16 6.71 15.75
N GLY A 210 20.21 7.52 16.23
CA GLY A 210 20.10 8.94 15.85
C GLY A 210 19.67 9.16 14.40
N VAL A 211 19.10 8.15 13.75
CA VAL A 211 18.56 8.21 12.38
C VAL A 211 17.05 8.10 12.43
N ARG A 212 16.35 8.68 11.47
CA ARG A 212 14.88 8.59 11.38
C ARG A 212 14.47 7.32 10.66
N PHE A 213 15.15 6.98 9.57
CA PHE A 213 14.90 5.75 8.82
C PHE A 213 16.13 5.32 8.03
N VAL A 214 16.14 4.05 7.66
CA VAL A 214 17.22 3.39 6.92
C VAL A 214 16.61 2.63 5.74
N ASP A 215 17.17 2.83 4.55
CA ASP A 215 16.79 2.15 3.31
C ASP A 215 17.89 1.19 2.85
N ASN A 216 17.55 -0.11 2.72
CA ASN A 216 18.42 -1.17 2.20
C ASN A 216 17.95 -1.69 0.83
N GLY A 217 17.29 -0.84 0.02
CA GLY A 217 16.66 -1.22 -1.23
C GLY A 217 15.26 -1.76 -1.00
N ARG A 218 15.16 -3.01 -0.52
CA ARG A 218 13.87 -3.70 -0.28
C ARG A 218 13.37 -3.59 1.16
N VAL A 219 14.28 -3.34 2.11
CA VAL A 219 13.95 -3.29 3.54
C VAL A 219 14.14 -1.87 4.04
N ILE A 220 13.04 -1.27 4.47
CA ILE A 220 13.00 0.06 5.06
C ILE A 220 12.63 -0.08 6.54
N THR A 221 13.51 0.39 7.42
CA THR A 221 13.25 0.41 8.86
C THR A 221 13.24 1.84 9.35
N THR A 222 12.26 2.22 10.16
CA THR A 222 12.13 3.56 10.74
C THR A 222 12.24 3.50 12.25
N ALA A 223 12.61 4.64 12.84
CA ALA A 223 12.63 4.83 14.28
C ALA A 223 11.19 4.91 14.84
N GLY A 224 11.01 5.54 16.00
CA GLY A 224 9.71 5.60 16.67
C GLY A 224 8.67 6.48 15.97
N ILE A 225 7.41 6.05 16.04
CA ILE A 225 6.20 6.86 15.94
C ILE A 225 6.18 7.75 14.69
N SER A 226 6.57 9.02 14.81
CA SER A 226 6.49 9.98 13.72
C SER A 226 7.50 9.71 12.59
N ALA A 227 8.59 8.98 12.87
CA ALA A 227 9.56 8.60 11.85
C ALA A 227 8.95 7.66 10.79
N GLY A 228 7.86 6.96 11.12
CA GLY A 228 7.12 6.14 10.18
C GLY A 228 6.51 6.94 9.03
N ILE A 229 6.05 8.16 9.28
CA ILE A 229 5.48 9.05 8.25
C ILE A 229 6.55 9.39 7.20
N ASP A 230 7.73 9.81 7.65
CA ASP A 230 8.84 10.15 6.76
C ASP A 230 9.33 8.95 5.96
N GLY A 231 9.44 7.79 6.61
CA GLY A 231 9.84 6.56 5.92
C GLY A 231 8.81 6.11 4.88
N ALA A 232 7.51 6.31 5.15
CA ALA A 232 6.45 6.02 4.18
C ALA A 232 6.51 6.99 2.99
N LEU A 233 6.70 8.29 3.23
CA LEU A 233 6.86 9.29 2.17
C LEU A 233 8.11 9.02 1.32
N HIS A 234 9.19 8.57 1.94
CA HIS A 234 10.40 8.09 1.25
C HIS A 234 10.10 6.87 0.37
N LEU A 235 9.32 5.90 0.85
CA LEU A 235 8.97 4.74 0.04
C LEU A 235 8.02 5.11 -1.11
N VAL A 236 7.08 6.04 -0.88
CA VAL A 236 6.24 6.60 -1.95
C VAL A 236 7.09 7.27 -3.02
N GLU A 237 8.08 8.09 -2.64
CA GLU A 237 9.03 8.68 -3.59
C GLU A 237 9.74 7.62 -4.42
N LYS A 238 10.25 6.59 -3.78
CA LYS A 238 11.00 5.51 -4.43
C LYS A 238 10.16 4.81 -5.49
N ILE A 239 8.85 4.66 -5.25
CA ILE A 239 7.94 3.87 -6.09
C ILE A 239 7.19 4.73 -7.13
N ARG A 240 6.81 5.96 -6.77
CA ARG A 240 5.93 6.85 -7.53
C ARG A 240 6.60 8.15 -7.97
N GLY A 241 7.82 8.42 -7.53
CA GLY A 241 8.57 9.64 -7.81
C GLY A 241 8.34 10.75 -6.78
N ARG A 242 9.23 11.76 -6.82
CA ARG A 242 9.26 12.89 -5.88
C ARG A 242 7.94 13.65 -5.84
N ASP A 243 7.38 14.00 -7.00
CA ASP A 243 6.18 14.82 -7.13
C ASP A 243 4.98 14.19 -6.42
N ALA A 244 4.81 12.87 -6.52
CA ALA A 244 3.73 12.17 -5.84
C ALA A 244 3.88 12.23 -4.31
N ALA A 245 5.10 12.05 -3.80
CA ALA A 245 5.36 12.13 -2.36
C ALA A 245 5.17 13.55 -1.82
N GLU A 246 5.56 14.58 -2.58
CA GLU A 246 5.33 15.99 -2.22
C GLU A 246 3.85 16.37 -2.24
N GLN A 247 3.08 15.87 -3.23
CA GLN A 247 1.63 16.06 -3.27
C GLN A 247 0.94 15.42 -2.06
N VAL A 248 1.34 14.20 -1.68
CA VAL A 248 0.80 13.52 -0.49
C VAL A 248 1.15 14.29 0.77
N ALA A 249 2.40 14.70 0.94
CA ALA A 249 2.81 15.50 2.10
C ALA A 249 2.03 16.83 2.19
N ALA A 250 1.86 17.54 1.06
CA ALA A 250 1.09 18.77 0.99
C ALA A 250 -0.40 18.55 1.31
N TYR A 251 -0.99 17.47 0.79
CA TYR A 251 -2.38 17.12 1.05
C TYR A 251 -2.64 16.80 2.52
N MET A 252 -1.70 16.12 3.17
CA MET A 252 -1.76 15.82 4.62
C MET A 252 -1.43 17.04 5.50
N GLU A 253 -1.14 18.20 4.91
CA GLU A 253 -0.58 19.37 5.61
C GLU A 253 0.69 19.02 6.42
N TYR A 254 1.48 18.07 5.92
CA TYR A 254 2.76 17.67 6.48
C TYR A 254 3.89 18.58 5.94
N ASP A 255 3.67 19.88 6.11
CA ASP A 255 4.33 21.01 5.43
C ASP A 255 5.79 21.25 5.84
N LYS A 256 6.25 20.63 6.93
CA LYS A 256 7.64 20.70 7.42
C LYS A 256 8.48 19.49 7.05
N TRP A 257 7.97 18.60 6.21
CA TRP A 257 8.74 17.47 5.73
C TRP A 257 9.91 17.94 4.87
N VAL A 258 11.11 17.51 5.24
CA VAL A 258 12.32 17.74 4.46
C VAL A 258 12.73 16.38 3.87
N PRO A 259 12.62 16.21 2.54
CA PRO A 259 13.11 15.03 1.83
C PRO A 259 14.46 14.51 2.33
N ASN A 260 14.54 13.20 2.57
CA ASN A 260 15.74 12.51 3.02
C ASN A 260 16.31 12.97 4.38
N GLN A 261 15.61 13.81 5.13
CA GLN A 261 16.08 14.26 6.44
C GLN A 261 16.16 13.09 7.43
N GLY A 262 17.38 12.75 7.84
CA GLY A 262 17.63 11.64 8.75
C GLY A 262 17.59 10.25 8.08
N LEU A 263 17.62 10.18 6.74
CA LEU A 263 17.78 8.95 5.96
C LEU A 263 19.24 8.48 6.00
N VAL A 264 19.44 7.17 6.18
CA VAL A 264 20.69 6.49 5.83
C VAL A 264 20.42 5.42 4.77
N VAL A 265 21.21 5.42 3.70
CA VAL A 265 21.10 4.43 2.62
C VAL A 265 22.27 3.46 2.69
N ASN A 266 21.99 2.16 2.56
CA ASN A 266 23.03 1.15 2.37
C ASN A 266 23.40 1.06 0.88
N SER A 267 24.62 1.43 0.51
CA SER A 267 25.09 1.50 -0.88
C SER A 267 25.46 0.14 -1.49
N SER A 268 25.26 -0.98 -0.79
CA SER A 268 25.70 -2.30 -1.21
C SER A 268 24.85 -2.96 -2.32
N GLY A 269 23.81 -2.29 -2.85
CA GLY A 269 22.90 -2.84 -3.86
C GLY A 269 22.92 -2.20 -5.25
N ALA A 270 23.74 -1.17 -5.50
CA ALA A 270 23.86 -0.57 -6.83
C ALA A 270 24.91 -1.34 -7.66
N LYS A 271 24.46 -2.39 -8.36
CA LYS A 271 25.12 -2.92 -9.55
C LYS A 271 24.10 -3.05 -10.67
#